data_AF-A0A2K8X514-F1
#
_entry.id   AF-A0A2K8X514-F1
#
_cell.length_a   1.000
_cell.length_b   1.000
_cell.length_c   1.000
_cell.angle_alpha   90.00
_cell.angle_beta   90.00
_cell.angle_gamma   90.00
#
_symmetry.space_group_name_H-M   'P 1'
#
loop_
_entity.id
_entity.type
_entity.pdbx_description
1 polymer ?
#
loop_
_entity_poly.entity_id
_entity_poly.type
_entity_poly.pdbx_seq_one_letter_code
_entity_poly.pdbx_strand_id
1 'polypeptide(L)'
;MCTVVFQLLTNPLEDSPLAPQNAYDPLYFMAVVHLVVFVVTGASVVYKKYFWPLTLVAVAVVAMARFYYNDIALWIWSLTS
;
A
#
# COMPACT_ATOMS: atom_id res chain seq x y z
N MET A 1 -1.09 -0.30 -8.80
CA MET A 1 -0.78 -1.67 -8.36
C MET A 1 -0.29 -2.53 -9.52
N CYS A 2 -1.09 -2.84 -10.56
CA CYS A 2 -0.60 -3.68 -11.67
C CYS A 2 0.68 -3.15 -12.33
N THR A 3 0.83 -1.85 -12.60
CA THR A 3 2.04 -1.31 -13.24
C THR A 3 3.29 -1.41 -12.37
N VAL A 4 3.20 -1.07 -11.08
CA VAL A 4 4.32 -1.12 -10.12
C VAL A 4 4.72 -2.55 -9.80
N VAL A 5 3.74 -3.42 -9.55
CA VAL A 5 3.99 -4.85 -9.30
C VAL A 5 4.56 -5.52 -10.56
N PHE A 6 4.07 -5.16 -11.74
CA PHE A 6 4.58 -5.70 -13.00
C PHE A 6 6.02 -5.23 -13.28
N GLN A 7 6.38 -3.99 -12.92
CA GLN A 7 7.77 -3.51 -13.01
C GLN A 7 8.70 -4.26 -12.06
N LEU A 8 8.27 -4.54 -10.83
CA LEU A 8 9.05 -5.33 -9.87
C LEU A 8 9.18 -6.81 -10.27
N LEU A 9 8.16 -7.37 -10.93
CA LEU A 9 8.19 -8.75 -11.44
C LEU A 9 9.02 -8.89 -12.72
N THR A 10 9.09 -7.85 -13.55
CA THR A 10 9.86 -7.85 -14.80
C THR A 10 11.30 -7.39 -14.63
N ASN A 11 11.61 -6.64 -13.57
CA ASN A 11 12.96 -6.26 -13.14
C ASN A 11 13.09 -6.47 -11.62
N PRO A 12 13.37 -7.70 -11.15
CA PRO A 12 13.62 -7.95 -9.75
C PRO A 12 14.84 -7.13 -9.28
N LEU A 13 14.66 -6.32 -8.24
CA LEU A 13 15.72 -5.43 -7.73
C LEU A 13 16.89 -6.21 -7.11
N GLU A 14 16.72 -7.50 -6.81
CA GLU A 14 17.79 -8.41 -6.35
C GLU A 14 18.93 -8.55 -7.37
N ASP A 15 18.66 -8.41 -8.67
CA ASP A 15 19.68 -8.54 -9.72
C ASP A 15 20.42 -7.22 -10.01
N SER A 16 20.07 -6.12 -9.33
CA SER A 16 20.65 -4.81 -9.55
C SER A 16 21.47 -4.36 -8.33
N PRO A 17 22.81 -4.48 -8.35
CA PRO A 17 23.67 -4.11 -7.22
C PRO A 17 23.65 -2.61 -6.89
N LEU A 18 23.00 -1.79 -7.72
CA LEU A 18 22.79 -0.35 -7.54
C LEU A 18 21.36 -0.01 -7.08
N ALA A 19 20.48 -1.00 -6.93
CA ALA A 19 19.14 -0.77 -6.42
C ALA A 19 19.20 -0.30 -4.95
N PRO A 20 18.57 0.82 -4.60
CA PRO A 20 18.58 1.28 -3.22
C PRO A 20 17.80 0.28 -2.37
N GLN A 21 18.37 -0.14 -1.23
CA GLN A 21 17.79 -1.17 -0.35
C GLN A 21 16.36 -0.83 0.14
N ASN A 22 15.99 0.45 0.15
CA ASN A 22 14.67 0.95 0.54
C ASN A 22 13.64 0.97 -0.62
N ALA A 23 13.98 0.46 -1.81
CA ALA A 23 13.08 0.49 -2.98
C ALA A 23 11.76 -0.27 -2.74
N TYR A 24 11.75 -1.26 -1.84
CA TYR A 24 10.54 -1.99 -1.46
C TYR A 24 9.73 -1.34 -0.34
N ASP A 25 10.27 -0.37 0.40
CA ASP A 25 9.60 0.24 1.56
C ASP A 25 8.23 0.84 1.23
N PRO A 26 8.04 1.56 0.10
CA PRO A 26 6.72 2.06 -0.28
C PRO A 26 5.72 0.95 -0.58
N LEU A 27 6.17 -0.19 -1.11
CA LEU A 27 5.32 -1.33 -1.38
C LEU A 27 4.87 -1.99 -0.07
N TYR A 28 5.79 -2.17 0.89
CA TYR A 28 5.47 -2.70 2.21
C TYR A 28 4.51 -1.78 2.98
N PHE A 29 4.74 -0.47 2.94
CA PHE A 29 3.82 0.50 3.54
C PHE A 29 2.40 0.37 2.97
N MET A 30 2.29 0.26 1.64
CA MET A 30 1.00 0.06 0.99
C MET A 30 0.32 -1.25 1.37
N ALA A 31 1.09 -2.33 1.53
CA ALA A 31 0.58 -3.61 2.00
C ALA A 31 0.00 -3.49 3.42
N VAL A 32 0.67 -2.76 4.32
CA VAL A 32 0.19 -2.49 5.68
C VAL A 32 -1.12 -1.70 5.66
N VAL A 33 -1.23 -0.66 4.83
CA VAL A 33 -2.49 0.12 4.69
C VAL A 33 -3.66 -0.78 4.29
N HIS A 34 -3.46 -1.67 3.30
CA HIS A 34 -4.50 -2.59 2.86
C HIS A 34 -4.83 -3.65 3.93
N LEU A 35 -3.83 -4.13 4.66
CA LEU A 35 -4.03 -5.05 5.78
C LEU A 35 -4.90 -4.42 6.88
N VAL A 36 -4.63 -3.16 7.26
CA VAL A 36 -5.42 -2.44 8.26
C VAL A 36 -6.87 -2.28 7.79
N VAL A 37 -7.08 -1.87 6.54
CA VAL A 37 -8.43 -1.77 5.96
C VAL A 37 -9.14 -3.13 5.97
N PHE A 38 -8.44 -4.21 5.63
CA PHE A 38 -8.98 -5.56 5.66
C PHE A 38 -9.35 -6.01 7.08
N VAL A 39 -8.51 -5.74 8.08
CA VAL A 39 -8.80 -6.09 9.48
C VAL A 39 -10.01 -5.32 10.00
N VAL A 40 -10.08 -4.01 9.75
CA VAL A 40 -11.19 -3.16 10.23
C VAL A 40 -12.52 -3.56 9.57
N THR A 41 -12.52 -3.75 8.25
CA THR A 41 -13.71 -4.19 7.52
C THR A 41 -14.09 -5.63 7.87
N GLY A 42 -13.13 -6.54 7.97
CA GLY A 42 -13.34 -7.92 8.41
C GLY A 42 -13.90 -8.01 9.83
N ALA A 43 -13.39 -7.22 10.77
CA ALA A 43 -13.94 -7.14 12.12
C ALA A 43 -15.42 -6.66 12.11
N SER A 44 -15.74 -5.65 11.30
CA SER A 44 -17.13 -5.17 11.17
C SER A 44 -18.10 -6.26 10.71
N VAL A 45 -17.63 -7.16 9.83
CA VAL A 45 -18.38 -8.32 9.34
C VAL A 45 -18.57 -9.35 10.44
N VAL A 46 -17.48 -9.71 11.14
CA VAL A 46 -17.50 -10.71 12.23
C VAL A 46 -18.45 -10.30 13.35
N TYR A 47 -18.44 -9.02 13.75
CA TYR A 47 -19.33 -8.52 14.79
C TYR A 47 -20.74 -8.17 14.28
N LYS A 48 -21.04 -8.44 13.01
CA LYS A 48 -22.31 -8.10 12.33
C LYS A 48 -22.69 -6.62 12.45
N LYS A 49 -21.69 -5.75 12.61
CA LYS A 49 -21.85 -4.29 12.78
C LYS A 49 -21.47 -3.60 11.49
N TYR A 50 -22.37 -3.72 10.51
CA TYR A 50 -22.17 -3.16 9.17
C TYR A 50 -22.56 -1.69 9.16
N PHE A 51 -21.59 -0.82 8.87
CA PHE A 51 -21.81 0.61 8.72
C PHE A 51 -21.39 1.05 7.34
N TRP A 52 -22.35 1.55 6.54
CA TRP A 52 -22.07 2.13 5.23
C TRP A 52 -20.96 3.21 5.24
N PRO A 53 -20.90 4.12 6.24
CA PRO A 53 -19.81 5.08 6.34
C PRO A 53 -18.42 4.43 6.48
N LEU A 54 -18.32 3.30 7.20
CA LEU A 54 -17.05 2.59 7.37
C LEU A 54 -16.53 2.08 6.03
N THR A 55 -17.41 1.52 5.21
CA THR A 55 -17.06 1.05 3.86
C THR A 55 -16.63 2.21 2.96
N LEU A 56 -17.32 3.35 3.01
CA LEU A 56 -16.95 4.54 2.23
C LEU A 56 -15.58 5.07 2.62
N VAL A 57 -15.27 5.13 3.92
CA VAL A 57 -13.96 5.53 4.42
C VAL A 57 -12.87 4.54 3.98
N ALA A 58 -13.12 3.23 4.08
CA ALA A 58 -12.19 2.21 3.62
C ALA A 58 -11.86 2.34 2.11
N VAL A 59 -12.88 2.56 1.28
CA VAL A 59 -12.71 2.79 -0.17
C VAL A 59 -11.93 4.07 -0.43
N ALA A 60 -12.25 5.17 0.28
CA ALA A 60 -11.54 6.43 0.14
C ALA A 60 -10.06 6.29 0.50
N VAL A 61 -9.72 5.62 1.60
CA VAL A 61 -8.34 5.38 2.03
C VAL A 61 -7.56 4.60 0.96
N VAL A 62 -8.14 3.51 0.43
CA VAL A 62 -7.50 2.70 -0.61
C VAL A 62 -7.33 3.49 -1.92
N ALA A 63 -8.34 4.27 -2.31
CA ALA A 63 -8.28 5.12 -3.50
C ALA A 63 -7.20 6.20 -3.38
N MET A 64 -7.14 6.89 -2.23
CA MET A 64 -6.12 7.89 -1.95
C MET A 64 -4.71 7.27 -1.95
N ALA A 65 -4.55 6.13 -1.28
CA ALA A 65 -3.27 5.42 -1.26
C ALA A 65 -2.81 5.01 -2.67
N ARG A 66 -3.73 4.77 -3.61
CA ARG A 66 -3.42 4.55 -5.02
C ARG A 66 -3.04 5.84 -5.77
N PHE A 67 -3.82 6.90 -5.63
CA PHE A 67 -3.59 8.15 -6.37
C PHE A 67 -2.29 8.84 -5.94
N TYR A 68 -1.99 8.81 -4.65
CA TYR A 68 -0.80 9.44 -4.06
C TYR A 68 0.38 8.48 -3.90
N TYR A 69 0.36 7.31 -4.54
CA TYR A 69 1.41 6.29 -4.37
C TYR A 69 2.82 6.84 -4.63
N ASN A 70 2.99 7.64 -5.68
CA ASN A 70 4.30 8.20 -6.03
C ASN A 70 4.78 9.22 -4.99
N ASP A 71 3.88 10.06 -4.47
CA ASP A 71 4.20 11.04 -3.44
C ASP A 71 4.51 10.36 -2.10
N ILE A 72 3.75 9.31 -1.76
CA ILE A 72 4.00 8.46 -0.58
C ILE A 72 5.35 7.75 -0.71
N ALA A 73 5.69 7.24 -1.90
CA ALA A 73 6.97 6.59 -2.14
C ALA A 73 8.14 7.57 -1.97
N LEU A 74 8.04 8.78 -2.53
CA LEU A 74 9.02 9.85 -2.35
C LEU A 74 9.18 10.24 -0.87
N TRP A 75 8.06 10.37 -0.16
CA TRP A 75 8.08 10.66 1.28
C TRP A 75 8.77 9.56 2.08
N ILE A 76 8.45 8.28 1.84
CA ILE A 76 9.08 7.14 2.52
C ILE A 76 10.58 7.12 2.24
N TRP A 77 10.99 7.29 0.99
CA TRP A 77 12.40 7.32 0.64
C TRP A 77 13.14 8.50 1.28
N SER A 78 12.49 9.66 1.44
CA SER A 78 13.08 10.81 2.15
C SER A 78 13.26 10.60 3.66
N LEU A 79 12.56 9.63 4.25
CA LEU A 79 12.70 9.28 5.68
C LEU A 79 13.80 8.24 5.93
N THR A 80 14.10 7.43 4.92
CA THR A 80 15.09 6.35 5.00
C THR A 80 16.47 6.77 4.45
N SER A 81 16.58 7.94 3.78
CA SER A 81 17.83 8.55 3.27
C SER A 81 18.56 9.35 4.34
#